data_AF-A0A257H357-F1
#
_entry.id   AF-A0A257H357-F1
#
_cell.length_a   1.000
_cell.length_b   1.000
_cell.length_c   1.000
_cell.angle_alpha   90.00
_cell.angle_beta   90.00
_cell.angle_gamma   90.00
#
_symmetry.space_group_name_H-M   'P 1'
#
loop_
_entity.id
_entity.type
_entity.pdbx_description
1 polymer ?
#
loop_
_entity_poly.entity_id
_entity_poly.type
_entity_poly.pdbx_seq_one_letter_code
_entity_poly.pdbx_strand_id
1 'polypeptide(L)'
;MQFQSAFSRVASRALMALAVVPLLGACAISTPFPRLAEAPGAGANDKVVVVLTHIVVDSSQRSEFDRQTRRVIDSMPNQRGLLGYSARRQVFGNEAWTMSVWASDDDRARFVGSAVHQEAIAKSAPAIVNVQLKRLNLARKDVPDGWPRVLELLAQPGDMRTYGQ
;
A
#
# COMPACT_ATOMS: atom_id res chain seq x y z
N MET A 1 -3.81 75.01 30.01
CA MET A 1 -2.48 74.38 30.10
C MET A 1 -2.66 72.87 30.04
N GLN A 2 -2.04 72.27 29.03
CA GLN A 2 -2.03 70.84 28.70
C GLN A 2 -1.28 70.04 29.76
N PHE A 3 -1.67 68.78 29.99
CA PHE A 3 -0.75 67.64 30.08
C PHE A 3 -1.52 66.34 29.80
N GLN A 4 -1.31 65.78 28.61
CA GLN A 4 -1.77 64.46 28.20
C GLN A 4 -0.95 63.39 28.93
N SER A 5 -1.61 62.47 29.63
CA SER A 5 -1.00 61.26 30.17
C SER A 5 -1.16 60.14 29.15
N ALA A 6 -0.05 59.75 28.54
CA ALA A 6 0.07 58.54 27.75
C ALA A 6 0.14 57.33 28.71
N PHE A 7 -0.80 56.40 28.58
CA PHE A 7 -0.63 55.05 29.10
C PHE A 7 -0.64 54.04 27.96
N SER A 8 0.45 53.27 27.98
CA SER A 8 0.95 52.36 26.97
C SER A 8 0.01 51.19 26.73
N ARG A 9 -0.22 50.82 25.46
CA ARG A 9 -0.95 49.61 25.07
C ARG A 9 -0.04 48.41 25.34
N VAL A 10 -0.38 47.61 26.36
CA VAL A 10 0.28 46.31 26.58
C VAL A 10 -0.15 45.37 25.46
N ALA A 11 0.85 44.83 24.78
CA ALA A 11 0.75 43.98 23.60
C ALA A 11 -0.04 42.69 23.87
N SER A 12 -1.13 42.48 23.14
CA SER A 12 -1.75 41.15 22.97
C SER A 12 -1.12 40.48 21.75
N ARG A 13 -0.03 39.74 21.97
CA ARG A 13 0.46 38.71 21.04
C ARG A 13 0.38 37.38 21.77
N ALA A 14 -0.76 36.73 21.66
CA ALA A 14 -1.00 35.42 22.26
C ALA A 14 -1.27 34.39 21.14
N LEU A 15 -0.33 33.45 21.04
CA LEU A 15 -0.40 32.10 20.48
C LEU A 15 -0.76 31.92 19.00
N MET A 16 0.26 31.96 18.13
CA MET A 16 0.36 30.93 17.07
C MET A 16 0.93 29.67 17.71
N ALA A 17 0.06 28.77 18.18
CA ALA A 17 0.48 27.41 18.47
C ALA A 17 0.83 26.73 17.14
N LEU A 18 2.11 26.38 16.96
CA LEU A 18 2.59 25.56 15.85
C LEU A 18 1.80 24.24 15.84
N ALA A 19 0.86 24.08 14.92
CA ALA A 19 0.37 22.77 14.51
C ALA A 19 1.41 22.14 13.58
N VAL A 20 2.50 21.62 14.15
CA VAL A 20 3.46 20.79 13.41
C VAL A 20 3.48 19.42 14.08
N VAL A 21 3.03 18.42 13.31
CA VAL A 21 3.22 16.96 13.41
C VAL A 21 1.87 16.26 13.24
N PRO A 22 1.60 15.73 12.03
CA PRO A 22 1.84 14.30 11.83
C PRO A 22 2.47 14.02 10.46
N LEU A 23 3.75 14.38 10.27
CA LEU A 23 4.48 14.00 9.04
C LEU A 23 5.19 12.64 9.16
N LEU A 24 5.30 12.06 10.36
CA LEU A 24 6.10 10.84 10.56
C LEU A 24 5.42 9.58 10.01
N GLY A 25 4.07 9.54 9.94
CA GLY A 25 3.33 8.46 9.27
C GLY A 25 3.38 8.51 7.74
N ALA A 26 3.84 9.63 7.16
CA ALA A 26 3.89 9.82 5.71
C ALA A 26 5.16 9.23 5.07
N CYS A 27 6.19 8.91 5.85
CA CYS A 27 7.39 8.26 5.35
C CYS A 27 7.05 6.81 4.97
N ALA A 28 6.96 6.54 3.67
CA ALA A 28 6.77 5.20 3.13
C ALA A 28 7.85 4.89 2.10
N ILE A 29 8.35 3.65 2.12
CA ILE A 29 9.26 3.14 1.09
C ILE A 29 8.50 2.17 0.20
N SER A 30 8.95 2.03 -1.05
CA SER A 30 8.32 1.15 -2.03
C SER A 30 9.39 0.42 -2.85
N THR A 31 9.09 -0.80 -3.27
CA THR A 31 9.80 -1.38 -4.42
C THR A 31 9.49 -0.56 -5.67
N PRO A 32 10.34 -0.61 -6.71
CA PRO A 32 10.01 0.01 -7.99
C PRO A 32 8.65 -0.47 -8.50
N PHE A 33 7.89 0.44 -9.11
CA PHE A 33 6.67 0.06 -9.80
C PHE A 33 7.04 -0.77 -11.04
N PRO A 34 6.32 -1.88 -11.31
CA PRO A 34 6.67 -2.75 -12.41
C PRO A 34 6.35 -2.05 -13.73
N ARG A 35 7.30 -2.07 -14.67
CA ARG A 35 6.93 -1.98 -16.09
C ARG A 35 6.40 -3.34 -16.48
N LEU A 36 5.13 -3.40 -16.88
CA LEU A 36 4.54 -4.68 -17.29
C LEU A 36 5.29 -5.19 -18.52
N ALA A 37 5.85 -6.39 -18.44
CA ALA A 37 6.64 -6.98 -19.53
C ALA A 37 5.79 -7.14 -20.80
N GLU A 38 6.20 -6.51 -21.92
CA GLU A 38 5.55 -6.70 -23.22
C GLU A 38 5.69 -8.17 -23.61
N ALA A 39 4.58 -8.93 -23.51
CA ALA A 39 4.56 -10.28 -24.01
C ALA A 39 4.28 -10.24 -25.53
N PRO A 40 4.97 -11.02 -26.36
CA PRO A 40 4.68 -11.10 -27.79
C PRO A 40 3.20 -11.44 -28.01
N GLY A 41 2.48 -10.60 -28.75
CA GLY A 41 1.04 -10.75 -29.00
C GLY A 41 0.12 -10.21 -27.91
N ALA A 42 0.64 -9.69 -26.79
CA ALA A 42 -0.19 -9.06 -25.78
C ALA A 42 -0.60 -7.64 -26.21
N GLY A 43 -1.89 -7.45 -26.45
CA GLY A 43 -2.48 -6.17 -26.80
C GLY A 43 -2.65 -5.26 -25.58
N ALA A 44 -2.63 -3.94 -25.81
CA ALA A 44 -2.93 -2.94 -24.79
C ALA A 44 -4.32 -3.12 -24.16
N ASN A 45 -5.26 -3.74 -24.90
CA ASN A 45 -6.64 -3.99 -24.49
C ASN A 45 -6.84 -5.36 -23.82
N ASP A 46 -5.81 -6.21 -23.77
CA ASP A 46 -5.91 -7.53 -23.15
C ASP A 46 -6.22 -7.38 -21.66
N LYS A 47 -7.11 -8.25 -21.17
CA LYS A 47 -7.52 -8.24 -19.77
C LYS A 47 -6.47 -8.92 -18.92
N VAL A 48 -6.12 -8.26 -17.81
CA VAL A 48 -5.20 -8.77 -16.78
C VAL A 48 -5.88 -8.71 -15.42
N VAL A 49 -5.42 -9.56 -14.51
CA VAL A 49 -5.91 -9.58 -13.12
C VAL A 49 -4.98 -8.74 -12.26
N VAL A 50 -5.52 -7.70 -11.65
CA VAL A 50 -4.81 -6.84 -10.69
C VAL A 50 -5.33 -7.13 -9.29
N VAL A 51 -4.43 -7.44 -8.37
CA VAL A 51 -4.74 -7.60 -6.94
C VAL A 51 -4.07 -6.47 -6.18
N LEU A 52 -4.88 -5.69 -5.49
CA LEU A 52 -4.48 -4.63 -4.58
C LEU A 52 -4.74 -5.08 -3.15
N THR A 53 -3.83 -4.80 -2.25
CA THR A 53 -3.99 -5.12 -0.83
C THR A 53 -3.52 -3.97 0.02
N HIS A 54 -4.28 -3.67 1.08
CA HIS A 54 -3.89 -2.82 2.19
C HIS A 54 -3.92 -3.66 3.45
N ILE A 55 -2.84 -3.61 4.24
CA ILE A 55 -2.68 -4.37 5.47
C ILE A 55 -2.35 -3.39 6.58
N VAL A 56 -3.07 -3.50 7.71
CA VAL A 56 -2.72 -2.89 8.99
C VAL A 56 -2.11 -3.99 9.85
N VAL A 57 -0.91 -3.73 10.36
CA VAL A 57 -0.10 -4.69 11.10
C VAL A 57 -0.07 -4.31 12.59
N ASP A 58 0.01 -5.30 13.47
CA ASP A 58 0.38 -5.10 14.87
C ASP A 58 1.86 -4.72 14.93
N SER A 59 2.15 -3.51 15.40
CA SER A 59 3.51 -2.97 15.49
C SER A 59 4.44 -3.87 16.29
N SER A 60 3.95 -4.62 17.29
CA SER A 60 4.76 -5.54 18.09
C SER A 60 5.25 -6.76 17.30
N GLN A 61 4.53 -7.13 16.23
CA GLN A 61 4.82 -8.29 15.38
C GLN A 61 5.31 -7.89 13.97
N ARG A 62 5.59 -6.60 13.76
CA ARG A 62 5.97 -6.04 12.46
C ARG A 62 7.20 -6.70 11.83
N SER A 63 8.19 -7.10 12.63
CA SER A 63 9.43 -7.71 12.13
C SER A 63 9.19 -9.07 11.46
N GLU A 64 8.25 -9.85 12.00
CA GLU A 64 7.81 -11.12 11.42
C GLU A 64 7.10 -10.88 10.08
N PHE A 65 6.13 -9.96 10.06
CA PHE A 65 5.40 -9.58 8.87
C PHE A 65 6.33 -9.10 7.74
N ASP A 66 7.27 -8.21 8.05
CA ASP A 66 8.25 -7.70 7.08
C ASP A 66 9.15 -8.83 6.55
N ARG A 67 9.52 -9.80 7.40
CA ARG A 67 10.32 -10.96 6.97
C ARG A 67 9.56 -11.85 6.00
N GLN A 68 8.30 -12.17 6.29
CA GLN A 68 7.48 -12.99 5.40
C GLN A 68 7.15 -12.26 4.09
N THR A 69 6.89 -10.95 4.16
CA THR A 69 6.69 -10.10 2.98
C THR A 69 7.91 -10.12 2.06
N ARG A 70 9.13 -10.02 2.61
CA ARG A 70 10.37 -10.14 1.83
C ARG A 70 10.49 -11.49 1.14
N ARG A 71 10.23 -12.60 1.85
CA ARG A 71 10.26 -13.95 1.26
C ARG A 71 9.29 -14.09 0.09
N VAL A 72 8.09 -13.52 0.22
CA VAL A 72 7.12 -13.50 -0.88
C VAL A 72 7.68 -12.69 -2.05
N ILE A 73 8.14 -11.46 -1.80
CA ILE A 73 8.76 -10.58 -2.81
C ILE A 73 9.89 -11.27 -3.56
N ASP A 74 10.80 -11.94 -2.85
CA ASP A 74 11.96 -12.63 -3.43
C ASP A 74 11.53 -13.82 -4.31
N SER A 75 10.35 -14.39 -4.05
CA SER A 75 9.77 -15.47 -4.86
C SER A 75 9.00 -14.99 -6.11
N MET A 76 8.60 -13.71 -6.15
CA MET A 76 7.73 -13.17 -7.20
C MET A 76 8.31 -13.33 -8.62
N PRO A 77 9.60 -13.06 -8.90
CA PRO A 77 10.16 -13.19 -10.25
C PRO A 77 10.02 -14.58 -10.88
N ASN A 78 9.85 -15.63 -10.05
CA ASN A 78 9.74 -17.01 -10.50
C ASN A 78 8.28 -17.47 -10.69
N GLN A 79 7.29 -16.61 -10.48
CA GLN A 79 5.88 -16.98 -10.55
C GLN A 79 5.38 -16.95 -12.00
N ARG A 80 4.97 -18.11 -12.52
CA ARG A 80 4.40 -18.24 -13.87
C ARG A 80 3.16 -17.37 -14.01
N GLY A 81 3.17 -16.47 -15.00
CA GLY A 81 2.05 -15.59 -15.33
C GLY A 81 2.03 -14.28 -14.56
N LEU A 82 3.03 -14.02 -13.71
CA LEU A 82 3.20 -12.70 -13.11
C LEU A 82 3.71 -11.70 -14.15
N LEU A 83 3.02 -10.58 -14.28
CA LEU A 83 3.36 -9.48 -15.19
C LEU A 83 4.04 -8.31 -14.49
N GLY A 84 3.84 -8.19 -13.18
CA GLY A 84 4.42 -7.13 -12.36
C GLY A 84 3.95 -7.17 -10.91
N TYR A 85 4.76 -6.61 -10.02
CA TYR A 85 4.39 -6.44 -8.61
C TYR A 85 5.04 -5.20 -8.01
N SER A 86 4.42 -4.64 -6.98
CA SER A 86 4.99 -3.58 -6.16
C SER A 86 4.53 -3.71 -4.72
N ALA A 87 5.42 -3.47 -3.77
CA ALA A 87 5.11 -3.42 -2.35
C ALA A 87 5.52 -2.06 -1.78
N ARG A 88 4.69 -1.52 -0.89
CA ARG A 88 4.91 -0.27 -0.16
C ARG A 88 4.66 -0.50 1.31
N ARG A 89 5.43 0.15 2.17
CA ARG A 89 5.22 0.11 3.62
C ARG A 89 5.56 1.44 4.26
N GLN A 90 4.84 1.80 5.32
CA GLN A 90 5.25 2.90 6.19
C GLN A 90 6.54 2.53 6.94
N VAL A 91 7.44 3.50 7.11
CA VAL A 91 8.70 3.35 7.85
C VAL A 91 8.47 3.45 9.36
N PHE A 92 7.67 4.42 9.79
CA PHE A 92 7.33 4.66 11.20
C PHE A 92 5.87 4.35 11.56
N GLY A 93 5.10 3.85 10.59
CA GLY A 93 3.71 3.44 10.79
C GLY A 93 3.53 1.95 10.59
N ASN A 94 2.30 1.46 10.72
CA ASN A 94 1.97 0.04 10.76
C ASN A 94 1.25 -0.47 9.51
N GLU A 95 1.24 0.32 8.44
CA GLU A 95 0.55 -0.03 7.21
C GLU A 95 1.50 -0.54 6.13
N ALA A 96 0.99 -1.48 5.34
CA ALA A 96 1.61 -2.00 4.13
C ALA A 96 0.59 -2.10 3.00
N TRP A 97 1.08 -1.97 1.77
CA TRP A 97 0.29 -2.12 0.56
C TRP A 97 1.02 -2.98 -0.45
N THR A 98 0.27 -3.77 -1.22
CA THR A 98 0.81 -4.53 -2.34
C THR A 98 -0.05 -4.38 -3.58
N MET A 99 0.60 -4.40 -4.73
CA MET A 99 -0.01 -4.58 -6.03
C MET A 99 0.65 -5.79 -6.69
N SER A 100 -0.15 -6.68 -7.28
CA SER A 100 0.34 -7.71 -8.20
C SER A 100 -0.54 -7.79 -9.44
N VAL A 101 0.08 -8.03 -10.58
CA VAL A 101 -0.56 -8.05 -11.90
C VAL A 101 -0.27 -9.40 -12.53
N TRP A 102 -1.32 -10.08 -12.95
CA TRP A 102 -1.27 -11.46 -13.45
C TRP A 102 -1.91 -11.55 -14.83
N ALA A 103 -1.37 -12.44 -15.67
CA ALA A 103 -1.92 -12.70 -16.98
C ALA A 103 -3.32 -13.35 -16.90
N SER A 104 -3.60 -14.13 -15.85
CA SER A 104 -4.90 -14.76 -15.63
C SER A 104 -5.21 -14.96 -14.13
N ASP A 105 -6.48 -15.22 -13.82
CA ASP A 105 -6.90 -15.53 -12.45
C ASP A 105 -6.34 -16.89 -11.98
N ASP A 106 -6.12 -17.81 -12.93
CA ASP A 106 -5.51 -19.13 -12.70
C ASP A 106 -4.03 -18.99 -12.32
N ASP A 107 -3.29 -18.11 -12.99
CA ASP A 107 -1.88 -17.83 -12.64
C ASP A 107 -1.76 -17.27 -11.22
N ARG A 108 -2.63 -16.31 -10.88
CA ARG A 108 -2.75 -15.77 -9.54
C ARG A 108 -3.14 -16.85 -8.53
N ALA A 109 -4.14 -17.68 -8.85
CA ALA A 109 -4.61 -18.74 -7.95
C ALA A 109 -3.50 -19.76 -7.66
N ARG A 110 -2.67 -20.10 -8.65
CA ARG A 110 -1.49 -20.97 -8.47
C ARG A 110 -0.46 -20.35 -7.53
N PHE A 111 -0.21 -19.04 -7.63
CA PHE A 111 0.65 -18.35 -6.67
C PHE A 111 0.05 -18.35 -5.25
N VAL A 112 -1.25 -18.06 -5.12
CA VAL A 112 -1.93 -18.10 -3.82
C VAL A 112 -1.81 -19.50 -3.20
N GLY A 113 -1.94 -20.55 -4.00
CA GLY A 113 -1.75 -21.94 -3.55
C GLY A 113 -0.30 -22.39 -3.36
N SER A 114 0.70 -21.55 -3.66
CA SER A 114 2.10 -21.93 -3.54
C SER A 114 2.54 -22.05 -2.08
N ALA A 115 3.52 -22.92 -1.81
CA ALA A 115 4.04 -23.14 -0.46
C ALA A 115 4.58 -21.84 0.18
N VAL A 116 5.29 -21.00 -0.59
CA VAL A 116 5.84 -19.73 -0.09
C VAL A 116 4.74 -18.76 0.33
N HIS A 117 3.63 -18.68 -0.43
CA HIS A 117 2.52 -17.80 -0.07
C HIS A 117 1.75 -18.34 1.14
N GLN A 118 1.44 -19.64 1.15
CA GLN A 118 0.72 -20.28 2.25
C GLN A 118 1.50 -20.19 3.57
N GLU A 119 2.81 -20.45 3.55
CA GLU A 119 3.67 -20.31 4.74
C GLU A 119 3.72 -18.85 5.22
N ALA A 120 3.87 -17.89 4.29
CA ALA A 120 3.92 -16.48 4.64
C ALA A 120 2.60 -16.00 5.28
N ILE A 121 1.44 -16.40 4.74
CA ILE A 121 0.14 -16.10 5.34
C ILE A 121 0.03 -16.73 6.73
N ALA A 122 0.33 -18.01 6.88
CA ALA A 122 0.24 -18.70 8.18
C ALA A 122 1.10 -18.02 9.26
N LYS A 123 2.31 -17.60 8.91
CA LYS A 123 3.24 -16.93 9.84
C LYS A 123 2.93 -15.45 10.07
N SER A 124 2.27 -14.79 9.12
CA SER A 124 1.92 -13.37 9.22
C SER A 124 0.55 -13.14 9.83
N ALA A 125 -0.35 -14.12 9.79
CA ALA A 125 -1.73 -13.99 10.27
C ALA A 125 -1.84 -13.42 11.69
N PRO A 126 -1.02 -13.85 12.69
CA PRO A 126 -1.08 -13.27 14.03
C PRO A 126 -0.74 -11.77 14.09
N ALA A 127 0.01 -11.25 13.12
CA ALA A 127 0.41 -9.86 13.05
C ALA A 127 -0.59 -8.97 12.27
N ILE A 128 -1.57 -9.55 11.57
CA ILE A 128 -2.50 -8.78 10.74
C ILE A 128 -3.68 -8.32 11.59
N VAL A 129 -3.78 -7.01 11.82
CA VAL A 129 -4.93 -6.38 12.51
C VAL A 129 -6.11 -6.23 11.55
N ASN A 130 -5.82 -5.85 10.31
CA ASN A 130 -6.82 -5.70 9.27
C ASN A 130 -6.19 -5.92 7.91
N VAL A 131 -6.93 -6.53 6.99
CA VAL A 131 -6.55 -6.60 5.59
C VAL A 131 -7.74 -6.25 4.70
N GLN A 132 -7.51 -5.35 3.74
CA GLN A 132 -8.42 -5.04 2.66
C GLN A 132 -7.83 -5.55 1.36
N LEU A 133 -8.60 -6.33 0.60
CA LEU A 133 -8.19 -6.84 -0.70
C LEU A 133 -9.19 -6.40 -1.77
N LYS A 134 -8.66 -5.90 -2.89
CA LYS A 134 -9.43 -5.57 -4.10
C LYS A 134 -8.87 -6.33 -5.30
N ARG A 135 -9.72 -7.06 -6.00
CA ARG A 135 -9.37 -7.76 -7.24
C ARG A 135 -10.07 -7.08 -8.41
N LEU A 136 -9.32 -6.75 -9.45
CA LEU A 136 -9.80 -6.03 -10.62
C LEU A 136 -9.41 -6.78 -11.90
N ASN A 137 -10.31 -6.78 -12.88
CA ASN A 137 -10.02 -7.23 -14.24
C ASN A 137 -9.93 -5.99 -15.13
N LEU A 138 -8.71 -5.53 -15.39
CA LEU A 138 -8.44 -4.30 -16.12
C LEU A 138 -7.91 -4.62 -17.51
N ALA A 139 -8.12 -3.71 -18.47
CA ALA A 139 -7.28 -3.76 -19.66
C ALA A 139 -5.84 -3.41 -19.25
N ARG A 140 -4.86 -4.02 -19.91
CA ARG A 140 -3.45 -3.85 -19.59
C ARG A 140 -3.00 -2.38 -19.55
N LYS A 141 -3.52 -1.56 -20.47
CA LYS A 141 -3.26 -0.10 -20.53
C LYS A 141 -3.85 0.70 -19.35
N ASP A 142 -4.82 0.13 -18.63
CA ASP A 142 -5.51 0.78 -17.52
C ASP A 142 -4.94 0.34 -16.15
N VAL A 143 -3.88 -0.49 -16.15
CA VAL A 143 -3.18 -0.87 -14.91
C VAL A 143 -2.51 0.38 -14.31
N PRO A 144 -2.66 0.62 -13.00
CA PRO A 144 -2.01 1.75 -12.34
C PRO A 144 -0.49 1.76 -12.58
N ASP A 145 0.03 2.93 -12.90
CA ASP A 145 1.47 3.19 -13.12
C ASP A 145 2.17 3.72 -11.86
N GLY A 146 1.42 3.94 -10.77
CA GLY A 146 1.96 4.42 -9.51
C GLY A 146 1.04 4.25 -8.30
N TRP A 147 1.63 4.45 -7.12
CA TRP A 147 0.94 4.34 -5.83
C TRP A 147 -0.25 5.29 -5.65
N PRO A 148 -0.24 6.56 -6.08
CA PRO A 148 -1.39 7.45 -5.91
C PRO A 148 -2.67 6.84 -6.47
N ARG A 149 -2.61 6.30 -7.69
CA ARG A 149 -3.75 5.65 -8.33
C ARG A 149 -4.16 4.34 -7.64
N VAL A 150 -3.20 3.55 -7.15
CA VAL A 150 -3.49 2.35 -6.35
C VAL A 150 -4.23 2.70 -5.06
N LEU A 151 -3.79 3.74 -4.35
CA LEU A 151 -4.42 4.18 -3.10
C LEU A 151 -5.83 4.71 -3.34
N GLU A 152 -6.05 5.46 -4.42
CA GLU A 152 -7.41 5.87 -4.85
C GLU A 152 -8.31 4.66 -5.10
N LEU A 153 -7.82 3.65 -5.83
CA LEU A 153 -8.59 2.44 -6.14
C LEU A 153 -8.93 1.64 -4.87
N LEU A 154 -8.03 1.58 -3.89
CA LEU A 154 -8.29 0.94 -2.60
C LEU A 154 -9.29 1.71 -1.75
N ALA A 155 -9.29 3.05 -1.81
CA ALA A 155 -10.24 3.89 -1.07
C ALA A 155 -11.67 3.85 -1.64
N GLN A 156 -11.83 3.46 -2.91
CA GLN A 156 -13.15 3.36 -3.54
C GLN A 156 -13.97 2.17 -3.01
N PRO A 157 -15.23 2.38 -2.60
CA PRO A 157 -16.13 1.29 -2.24
C PRO A 157 -16.35 0.34 -3.43
N GLY A 158 -16.48 -0.97 -3.16
CA GLY A 158 -16.61 -2.02 -4.17
C GLY A 158 -16.40 -3.42 -3.58
N ASP A 159 -16.03 -4.41 -4.41
CA ASP A 159 -15.71 -5.81 -4.05
C ASP A 159 -14.47 -5.94 -3.14
N MET A 160 -14.53 -5.28 -2.00
CA MET A 160 -13.53 -5.33 -0.96
C MET A 160 -13.82 -6.54 -0.09
N ARG A 161 -12.81 -7.40 0.08
CA ARG A 161 -12.85 -8.43 1.11
C ARG A 161 -12.03 -7.96 2.29
N THR A 162 -12.67 -7.86 3.44
CA THR A 162 -12.02 -7.59 4.71
C THR A 162 -11.83 -8.91 5.45
N TYR A 163 -10.62 -9.19 5.92
CA TYR A 163 -10.35 -10.32 6.81
C TYR A 163 -9.72 -9.78 8.11
N GLY A 164 -10.13 -10.32 9.26
CA GLY A 164 -9.65 -9.88 10.58
C GLY A 164 -10.74 -9.34 11.51
N GLN A 165 -11.67 -10.21 11.91
CA GLN A 165 -12.47 -10.05 13.14
C GLN A 165 -12.24 -11.31 13.98
#